data_AF-A0A7I2V534-F1
#
_entry.id   AF-A0A7I2V534-F1
#
_cell.length_a   1.000
_cell.length_b   1.000
_cell.length_c   1.000
_cell.angle_alpha   90.00
_cell.angle_beta   90.00
_cell.angle_gamma   90.00
#
_symmetry.space_group_name_H-M   'P 1'
#
loop_
_entity.id
_entity.type
_entity.pdbx_description
1 polymer ?
#
loop_
_entity_poly.entity_id
_entity_poly.type
_entity_poly.pdbx_seq_one_letter_code
_entity_poly.pdbx_strand_id
1 'polypeptide(L)'
;MAAAAAATAAAAASIRERQTVALKRMLNFNVPHIKNSTGEPVWKVLIYDRFGQDIISPLLSVKELRDMGITLHLLLHSDRDPIPDVPAVYFVMPTEENIDRMCQDLRNQLYESYYLNFISAISRSKLEDIANAALAASAVTQVAKVFDQYLNFITLEDDMFVLCNQNKELVSYRAINRPDITDTEMETVMDTIVDSLFCFFVTLGAVPIIRCSRGTAAEMVAVKLDKKLRENLRDARNSLFTGDTLGAGQFSFQRPLLVLVDRNIDLATPLHHTWTYQALVHDVLDFHLNRVNLEESSGVENSPAGARPKRKNKKSYDLTPVDKFWQKHKGSPFPEVAESVQQELESYRAQEDEVKRLKSIMKGKMKEP
;
A
#
# COMPACT_ATOMS: atom_id res chain seq x y z
N MET A 1 -9.10 -34.96 -12.79
CA MET A 1 -7.99 -34.92 -11.80
C MET A 1 -7.28 -33.57 -11.69
N ALA A 2 -7.17 -32.76 -12.76
CA ALA A 2 -6.61 -31.39 -12.67
C ALA A 2 -7.47 -30.41 -11.84
N ALA A 3 -8.80 -30.52 -11.90
CA ALA A 3 -9.70 -29.67 -11.12
C ALA A 3 -9.73 -30.00 -9.62
N ALA A 4 -9.30 -31.21 -9.22
CA ALA A 4 -9.27 -31.63 -7.82
C ALA A 4 -7.98 -31.21 -7.09
N ALA A 5 -6.90 -30.93 -7.83
CA ALA A 5 -5.67 -30.37 -7.27
C ALA A 5 -5.80 -28.88 -6.89
N ALA A 6 -6.82 -28.18 -7.40
CA ALA A 6 -7.12 -26.79 -7.04
C ALA A 6 -7.90 -26.67 -5.71
N ALA A 7 -8.47 -27.77 -5.19
CA ALA A 7 -9.39 -27.75 -4.05
C ALA A 7 -8.73 -28.14 -2.70
N THR A 8 -7.44 -28.48 -2.68
CA THR A 8 -6.71 -28.92 -1.47
C THR A 8 -5.41 -28.16 -1.22
N ALA A 9 -5.33 -26.90 -1.63
CA ALA A 9 -4.53 -25.91 -0.92
C ALA A 9 -5.49 -25.17 0.01
N ALA A 10 -5.34 -25.31 1.33
CA ALA A 10 -5.84 -24.26 2.21
C ALA A 10 -5.27 -22.95 1.66
N ALA A 11 -6.13 -22.09 1.11
CA ALA A 11 -5.70 -20.99 0.23
C ALA A 11 -4.60 -20.19 0.93
N ALA A 12 -3.38 -20.29 0.41
CA ALA A 12 -2.27 -19.53 0.97
C ALA A 12 -2.65 -18.05 0.86
N ALA A 13 -2.61 -17.34 1.99
CA ALA A 13 -2.94 -15.92 2.06
C ALA A 13 -2.18 -15.15 0.97
N SER A 14 -2.92 -14.33 0.19
CA SER A 14 -2.35 -13.51 -0.89
C SER A 14 -1.28 -12.57 -0.35
N ILE A 15 -0.37 -12.08 -1.19
CA ILE A 15 0.63 -11.10 -0.73
C ILE A 15 -0.06 -9.84 -0.19
N ARG A 16 -1.17 -9.45 -0.81
CA ARG A 16 -2.01 -8.34 -0.37
C ARG A 16 -2.58 -8.56 1.03
N GLU A 17 -3.08 -9.77 1.31
CA GLU A 17 -3.54 -10.13 2.65
C GLU A 17 -2.40 -10.11 3.67
N ARG A 18 -1.24 -10.67 3.34
CA ARG A 18 -0.04 -10.66 4.21
C ARG A 18 0.41 -9.24 4.52
N GLN A 19 0.49 -8.37 3.51
CA GLN A 19 0.84 -6.96 3.68
C GLN A 19 -0.20 -6.23 4.54
N THR A 20 -1.49 -6.46 4.30
CA THR A 20 -2.58 -5.89 5.09
C THR A 20 -2.50 -6.32 6.56
N VAL A 21 -2.20 -7.59 6.83
CA VAL A 21 -2.01 -8.09 8.20
C VAL A 21 -0.81 -7.44 8.89
N ALA A 22 0.31 -7.27 8.18
CA ALA A 22 1.49 -6.59 8.70
C ALA A 22 1.19 -5.13 9.08
N LEU A 23 0.51 -4.39 8.19
CA LEU A 23 0.05 -3.03 8.49
C LEU A 23 -0.90 -2.99 9.68
N LYS A 24 -1.87 -3.91 9.74
CA LYS A 24 -2.82 -3.97 10.87
C LYS A 24 -2.13 -4.26 12.20
N ARG A 25 -1.09 -5.10 12.19
CA ARG A 25 -0.23 -5.34 13.37
C ARG A 25 0.55 -4.09 13.76
N MET A 26 1.15 -3.39 12.81
CA MET A 26 1.92 -2.16 13.05
C MET A 26 1.05 -1.07 13.68
N LEU A 27 -0.14 -0.83 13.11
CA LEU A 27 -1.14 0.12 13.63
C LEU A 27 -1.66 -0.28 15.01
N ASN A 28 -1.57 -1.56 15.38
CA ASN A 28 -1.87 -2.07 16.71
C ASN A 28 -0.61 -2.15 17.61
N PHE A 29 0.26 -1.14 17.55
CA PHE A 29 1.48 -1.03 18.37
C PHE A 29 2.43 -2.24 18.26
N ASN A 30 2.50 -2.83 17.06
CA ASN A 30 3.25 -4.04 16.72
C ASN A 30 2.78 -5.33 17.42
N VAL A 31 1.56 -5.32 17.96
CA VAL A 31 0.91 -6.47 18.60
C VAL A 31 -0.09 -7.11 17.64
N PRO A 32 -0.19 -8.45 17.57
CA PRO A 32 -1.19 -9.12 16.74
C PRO A 32 -2.60 -8.57 16.98
N HIS A 33 -3.31 -8.22 15.90
CA HIS A 33 -4.67 -7.71 16.00
C HIS A 33 -5.66 -8.89 16.15
N ILE A 34 -6.20 -9.08 17.35
CA ILE A 34 -7.22 -10.11 17.62
C ILE A 34 -8.60 -9.47 17.39
N LYS A 35 -9.32 -9.93 16.35
CA LYS A 35 -10.64 -9.40 15.94
C LYS A 35 -11.73 -9.44 17.02
N ASN A 36 -11.50 -10.14 18.15
CA ASN A 36 -12.45 -10.33 19.25
C ASN A 36 -11.99 -9.72 20.58
N SER A 37 -11.02 -8.79 20.57
CA SER A 37 -10.69 -8.06 21.79
C SER A 37 -11.83 -7.09 22.12
N THR A 38 -12.59 -7.39 23.17
CA THR A 38 -13.65 -6.51 23.72
C THR A 38 -13.10 -5.28 24.44
N GLY A 39 -11.82 -4.97 24.28
CA GLY A 39 -11.20 -3.78 24.86
C GLY A 39 -11.56 -2.53 24.07
N GLU A 40 -11.75 -1.41 24.77
CA GLU A 40 -11.90 -0.11 24.12
C GLU A 40 -10.67 0.19 23.24
N PRO A 41 -10.86 0.66 22.00
CA PRO A 41 -9.74 0.99 21.13
C PRO A 41 -8.93 2.13 21.75
N VAL A 42 -7.63 1.91 21.93
CA VAL A 42 -6.70 2.98 22.31
C VAL A 42 -6.62 3.95 21.15
N TRP A 43 -7.11 5.17 21.38
CA TRP A 43 -7.06 6.24 20.39
C TRP A 43 -5.63 6.65 20.11
N LYS A 44 -5.28 6.79 18.83
CA LYS A 44 -3.93 7.11 18.40
C LYS A 44 -3.94 7.98 17.13
N VAL A 45 -2.83 8.68 16.92
CA VAL A 45 -2.57 9.45 15.70
C VAL A 45 -1.66 8.64 14.78
N LEU A 46 -1.97 8.60 13.48
CA LEU A 46 -1.10 8.02 12.47
C LEU A 46 -0.33 9.13 11.75
N ILE A 47 1.00 9.07 11.79
CA ILE A 47 1.88 9.97 11.05
C ILE A 47 2.59 9.16 9.97
N TYR A 48 2.46 9.58 8.71
CA TYR A 48 3.18 8.94 7.60
C TYR A 48 3.76 9.98 6.65
N ASP A 49 4.73 9.57 5.84
CA ASP A 49 5.17 10.33 4.67
C ASP A 49 4.35 9.92 3.43
N ARG A 50 4.72 10.44 2.26
CA ARG A 50 4.03 10.08 1.01
C ARG A 50 4.21 8.60 0.64
N PHE A 51 5.34 7.99 0.99
CA PHE A 51 5.57 6.56 0.76
C PHE A 51 4.61 5.72 1.61
N GLY A 52 4.50 6.02 2.90
CA GLY A 52 3.58 5.33 3.81
C GLY A 52 2.12 5.52 3.41
N GLN A 53 1.75 6.72 2.94
CA GLN A 53 0.42 7.00 2.40
C GLN A 53 0.06 6.11 1.20
N ASP A 54 0.97 5.98 0.24
CA ASP A 54 0.77 5.18 -0.96
C ASP A 54 0.67 3.68 -0.66
N ILE A 55 1.37 3.20 0.39
CA ILE A 55 1.30 1.82 0.84
C ILE A 55 -0.03 1.52 1.55
N ILE A 56 -0.49 2.44 2.41
CA ILE A 56 -1.70 2.23 3.23
C ILE A 56 -2.98 2.38 2.39
N SER A 57 -3.05 3.39 1.52
CA SER A 57 -4.31 3.81 0.88
C SER A 57 -5.02 2.73 0.04
N PRO A 58 -4.34 1.81 -0.68
CA PRO A 58 -5.01 0.74 -1.44
C PRO A 58 -5.47 -0.44 -0.56
N LEU A 59 -4.97 -0.52 0.68
CA LEU A 59 -5.13 -1.67 1.55
C LEU A 59 -6.11 -1.43 2.69
N LEU A 60 -6.18 -0.20 3.19
CA LEU A 60 -7.00 0.15 4.35
C LEU A 60 -7.88 1.37 4.04
N SER A 61 -9.19 1.19 4.23
CA SER A 61 -10.14 2.29 4.16
C SER A 61 -10.05 3.21 5.39
N VAL A 62 -10.50 4.46 5.26
CA VAL A 62 -10.63 5.40 6.41
C VAL A 62 -11.51 4.83 7.52
N LYS A 63 -12.52 4.02 7.15
CA LYS A 63 -13.36 3.30 8.10
C LYS A 63 -12.52 2.29 8.89
N GLU A 64 -11.74 1.46 8.22
CA GLU A 64 -10.87 0.48 8.91
C GLU A 64 -9.82 1.13 9.80
N LEU A 65 -9.20 2.25 9.36
CA LEU A 65 -8.27 3.00 10.21
C LEU A 65 -8.95 3.46 11.50
N ARG A 66 -10.18 3.97 11.40
CA ARG A 66 -10.98 4.41 12.55
C ARG A 66 -11.38 3.25 13.46
N ASP A 67 -11.80 2.13 12.88
CA ASP A 67 -12.15 0.91 13.62
C ASP A 67 -10.93 0.37 14.40
N MET A 68 -9.71 0.73 13.97
CA MET A 68 -8.44 0.42 14.64
C MET A 68 -7.97 1.49 15.66
N GLY A 69 -8.81 2.47 15.96
CA GLY A 69 -8.51 3.53 16.93
C GLY A 69 -7.71 4.70 16.37
N ILE A 70 -7.54 4.82 15.05
CA ILE A 70 -6.85 5.97 14.44
C ILE A 70 -7.85 7.12 14.31
N THR A 71 -7.66 8.16 15.11
CA THR A 71 -8.52 9.35 15.11
C THR A 71 -8.14 10.34 14.03
N LEU A 72 -6.83 10.52 13.83
CA LEU A 72 -6.24 11.44 12.87
C LEU A 72 -5.10 10.75 12.12
N HIS A 73 -5.00 11.01 10.82
CA HIS A 73 -3.86 10.63 9.99
C HIS A 73 -3.30 11.87 9.29
N LEU A 74 -2.01 12.14 9.47
CA LEU A 74 -1.37 13.39 9.05
C LEU A 74 -0.06 13.10 8.32
N LEU A 75 0.29 13.97 7.37
CA LEU A 75 1.58 13.90 6.70
C LEU A 75 2.69 14.39 7.64
N LEU A 76 3.82 13.68 7.69
CA LEU A 76 4.98 14.04 8.52
C LEU A 76 5.44 15.49 8.29
N HIS A 77 5.45 15.92 7.03
CA HIS A 77 5.90 17.25 6.62
C HIS A 77 4.80 18.33 6.65
N SER A 78 3.62 18.01 7.19
CA SER A 78 2.61 19.03 7.46
C SER A 78 2.88 19.74 8.79
N ASP A 79 2.35 20.95 8.91
CA ASP A 79 2.24 21.66 10.17
C ASP A 79 1.22 20.93 11.05
N ARG A 80 1.64 20.56 12.27
CA ARG A 80 0.89 19.69 13.17
C ARG A 80 0.89 20.31 14.56
N ASP A 81 -0.29 20.46 15.14
CA ASP A 81 -0.45 20.95 16.51
C ASP A 81 -0.09 19.86 17.53
N PRO A 82 0.47 20.23 18.70
CA PRO A 82 0.76 19.26 19.76
C PRO A 82 -0.52 18.60 20.30
N ILE A 83 -0.48 17.28 20.46
CA ILE A 83 -1.52 16.45 21.08
C ILE A 83 -0.85 15.55 22.15
N PRO A 84 -0.42 16.13 23.28
CA PRO A 84 0.47 15.47 24.25
C PRO A 84 -0.16 14.30 25.01
N ASP A 85 -1.48 14.13 24.96
CA ASP A 85 -2.22 13.06 25.65
C ASP A 85 -2.56 11.87 24.74
N VAL A 86 -2.04 11.85 23.50
CA VAL A 86 -2.37 10.82 22.51
C VAL A 86 -1.09 10.19 21.95
N PRO A 87 -0.99 8.84 21.93
CA PRO A 87 0.08 8.13 21.26
C PRO A 87 0.10 8.36 19.74
N ALA A 88 1.30 8.46 19.16
CA ALA A 88 1.51 8.56 17.73
C ALA A 88 2.23 7.35 17.15
N VAL A 89 1.65 6.78 16.09
CA VAL A 89 2.25 5.73 15.27
C VAL A 89 2.84 6.37 14.03
N TYR A 90 4.17 6.34 13.91
CA TYR A 90 4.90 6.80 12.74
C TYR A 90 5.09 5.64 11.77
N PHE A 91 4.79 5.84 10.50
CA PHE A 91 5.06 4.91 9.40
C PHE A 91 5.70 5.65 8.22
N VAL A 92 7.03 5.65 8.15
CA VAL A 92 7.81 6.55 7.29
C VAL A 92 9.01 5.87 6.67
N MET A 93 9.50 6.37 5.53
CA MET A 93 10.80 5.96 5.01
C MET A 93 11.93 6.53 5.88
N PRO A 94 13.05 5.80 6.09
CA PRO A 94 14.20 6.29 6.85
C PRO A 94 15.07 7.25 6.01
N THR A 95 14.49 8.32 5.43
CA THR A 95 15.21 9.39 4.73
C THR A 95 15.76 10.42 5.72
N GLU A 96 16.83 11.13 5.38
CA GLU A 96 17.40 12.16 6.28
C GLU A 96 16.37 13.22 6.66
N GLU A 97 15.61 13.72 5.68
CA GLU A 97 14.52 14.68 5.88
C GLU A 97 13.46 14.18 6.88
N ASN A 98 13.06 12.90 6.78
CA ASN A 98 12.08 12.33 7.70
C ASN A 98 12.66 12.20 9.12
N ILE A 99 13.92 11.76 9.23
CA ILE A 99 14.60 11.62 10.53
C ILE A 99 14.72 12.98 11.21
N ASP A 100 15.13 14.03 10.49
CA ASP A 100 15.22 15.38 11.02
C ASP A 100 13.86 15.90 11.51
N ARG A 101 12.79 15.67 10.72
CA ARG A 101 11.44 16.08 11.10
C ARG A 101 10.95 15.33 12.35
N MET A 102 11.27 14.04 12.47
CA MET A 102 10.97 13.25 13.67
C MET A 102 11.76 13.73 14.90
N CYS A 103 13.04 14.05 14.74
CA CYS A 103 13.87 14.64 15.79
C CYS A 103 13.29 15.97 16.28
N GLN A 104 12.73 16.79 15.37
CA GLN A 104 12.02 18.02 15.73
C GLN A 104 10.73 17.73 16.51
N ASP A 105 9.94 16.74 16.11
CA ASP A 105 8.72 16.34 16.82
C ASP A 105 9.02 15.87 18.26
N LEU A 106 10.15 15.19 18.48
CA LEU A 106 10.60 14.77 19.81
C LEU A 106 11.03 15.97 20.67
N ARG A 107 11.76 16.94 20.09
CA ARG A 107 12.13 18.18 20.79
C ARG A 107 10.93 19.00 21.22
N ASN A 108 9.89 19.01 20.38
CA ASN A 108 8.64 19.73 20.65
C ASN A 108 7.65 18.92 21.50
N GLN A 109 7.94 17.64 21.78
CA GLN A 109 7.08 16.72 22.54
C GLN A 109 5.61 16.76 22.09
N LEU A 110 5.40 16.65 20.77
CA LEU A 110 4.07 16.75 20.16
C LEU A 110 3.07 15.67 20.62
N TYR A 111 3.52 14.51 21.11
CA TYR A 111 2.67 13.37 21.41
C TYR A 111 3.05 12.73 22.75
N GLU A 112 2.14 11.96 23.34
CA GLU A 112 2.39 11.25 24.61
C GLU A 112 3.53 10.23 24.47
N SER A 113 3.46 9.46 23.38
CA SER A 113 4.41 8.40 23.08
C SER A 113 4.58 8.20 21.57
N TYR A 114 5.76 7.76 21.18
CA TYR A 114 6.20 7.65 19.80
C TYR A 114 6.48 6.18 19.46
N TYR A 115 5.68 5.64 18.55
CA TYR A 115 5.88 4.31 17.96
C TYR A 115 6.47 4.47 16.58
N LEU A 116 7.79 4.31 16.47
CA LEU A 116 8.54 4.55 15.25
C LEU A 116 8.56 3.28 14.39
N ASN A 117 7.95 3.34 13.21
CA ASN A 117 7.95 2.22 12.26
C ASN A 117 8.53 2.69 10.93
N PHE A 118 9.68 2.12 10.57
CA PHE A 118 10.34 2.42 9.31
C PHE A 118 9.87 1.45 8.23
N ILE A 119 9.54 1.99 7.05
CA ILE A 119 9.06 1.21 5.90
C ILE A 119 10.14 0.23 5.42
N SER A 120 11.41 0.63 5.48
CA SER A 120 12.60 -0.19 5.23
C SER A 120 13.57 -0.10 6.40
N ALA A 121 14.63 -0.93 6.39
CA ALA A 121 15.60 -0.96 7.47
C ALA A 121 16.31 0.39 7.67
N ILE A 122 16.32 0.89 8.91
CA ILE A 122 17.06 2.11 9.28
C ILE A 122 18.55 1.84 9.50
N SER A 123 19.41 2.79 9.11
CA SER A 123 20.84 2.71 9.39
C SER A 123 21.15 3.04 10.85
N ARG A 124 22.24 2.47 11.38
CA ARG A 124 22.69 2.73 12.75
C ARG A 124 22.92 4.22 13.04
N SER A 125 23.52 4.94 12.10
CA SER A 125 23.76 6.39 12.22
C SER A 125 22.44 7.15 12.45
N LYS A 126 21.42 6.90 11.62
CA LYS A 126 20.12 7.57 11.73
C LYS A 126 19.40 7.22 13.04
N LEU A 127 19.58 5.99 13.53
CA LEU A 127 19.05 5.58 14.83
C LEU A 127 19.76 6.30 16.00
N GLU A 128 21.08 6.47 15.90
CA GLU A 128 21.87 7.27 16.85
C GLU A 128 21.43 8.75 16.85
N ASP A 129 21.10 9.32 15.69
CA ASP A 129 20.57 10.68 15.58
C ASP A 129 19.25 10.86 16.33
N ILE A 130 18.31 9.91 16.16
CA ILE A 130 17.04 9.91 16.90
C ILE A 130 17.29 9.76 18.40
N ALA A 131 18.18 8.85 18.81
CA ALA A 131 18.51 8.63 20.21
C ALA A 131 19.09 9.89 20.86
N ASN A 132 20.01 10.56 20.18
CA ASN A 132 20.61 11.82 20.63
C ASN A 132 19.56 12.94 20.73
N ALA A 133 18.64 13.03 19.76
CA ALA A 133 17.54 13.99 19.82
C ALA A 133 16.59 13.71 20.99
N ALA A 134 16.23 12.45 21.23
CA ALA A 134 15.38 12.05 22.36
C ALA A 134 16.04 12.33 23.72
N LEU A 135 17.36 12.10 23.84
CA LEU A 135 18.14 12.43 25.04
C LEU A 135 18.16 13.94 25.30
N ALA A 136 18.48 14.74 24.27
CA ALA A 136 18.52 16.19 24.38
C ALA A 136 17.14 16.79 24.73
N ALA A 137 16.06 16.18 24.23
CA ALA A 137 14.68 16.58 24.52
C ALA A 137 14.12 16.04 25.84
N SER A 138 14.88 15.22 26.59
CA SER A 138 14.38 14.46 27.74
C SER A 138 13.12 13.63 27.44
N ALA A 139 12.98 13.16 26.19
CA ALA A 139 11.83 12.43 25.67
C ALA A 139 12.10 10.92 25.50
N VAL A 140 13.19 10.40 26.08
CA VAL A 140 13.61 8.99 25.94
C VAL A 140 12.51 8.01 26.37
N THR A 141 11.79 8.32 27.46
CA THR A 141 10.68 7.50 27.96
C THR A 141 9.44 7.54 27.08
N GLN A 142 9.32 8.56 26.21
CA GLN A 142 8.20 8.71 25.28
C GLN A 142 8.41 7.85 24.02
N VAL A 143 9.66 7.53 23.65
CA VAL A 143 9.95 6.61 22.53
C VAL A 143 9.65 5.17 22.96
N ALA A 144 8.43 4.72 22.70
CA ALA A 144 7.94 3.44 23.21
C ALA A 144 8.54 2.24 22.46
N LYS A 145 8.62 2.34 21.13
CA LYS A 145 9.01 1.22 20.24
C LYS A 145 9.62 1.74 18.94
N VAL A 146 10.61 1.00 18.43
CA VAL A 146 11.24 1.24 17.12
C VAL A 146 11.27 -0.07 16.34
N PHE A 147 10.73 -0.08 15.12
CA PHE A 147 10.60 -1.27 14.29
C PHE A 147 10.95 -1.00 12.83
N ASP A 148 11.64 -1.93 12.20
CA ASP A 148 11.75 -2.04 10.75
C ASP A 148 10.62 -2.95 10.25
N GLN A 149 9.71 -2.42 9.42
CA GLN A 149 8.50 -3.14 8.98
C GLN A 149 8.72 -3.96 7.70
N TYR A 150 9.70 -3.59 6.87
CA TYR A 150 9.97 -4.22 5.58
C TYR A 150 8.73 -4.25 4.65
N LEU A 151 8.05 -3.11 4.52
CA LEU A 151 6.83 -2.95 3.72
C LEU A 151 7.01 -2.03 2.51
N ASN A 152 8.24 -1.90 1.98
CA ASN A 152 8.58 -1.01 0.87
C ASN A 152 8.10 -1.53 -0.51
N PHE A 153 6.79 -1.73 -0.68
CA PHE A 153 6.13 -2.09 -1.92
C PHE A 153 4.61 -1.83 -1.77
N ILE A 154 3.87 -1.77 -2.88
CA ILE A 154 2.43 -1.49 -2.85
C ILE A 154 1.69 -2.63 -3.54
N THR A 155 0.85 -3.38 -2.83
CA THR A 155 -0.06 -4.34 -3.46
C THR A 155 -1.35 -3.66 -3.91
N LEU A 156 -1.68 -3.81 -5.19
CA LEU A 156 -2.92 -3.26 -5.76
C LEU A 156 -3.98 -4.36 -5.95
N GLU A 157 -3.55 -5.58 -6.26
CA GLU A 157 -4.40 -6.77 -6.37
C GLU A 157 -3.76 -7.93 -5.59
N ASP A 158 -4.41 -9.09 -5.53
CA ASP A 158 -3.88 -10.26 -4.81
C ASP A 158 -2.59 -10.83 -5.42
N ASP A 159 -2.37 -10.57 -6.71
CA ASP A 159 -1.25 -11.04 -7.53
C ASP A 159 -0.48 -9.91 -8.24
N MET A 160 -0.78 -8.65 -7.92
CA MET A 160 -0.12 -7.48 -8.52
C MET A 160 0.42 -6.52 -7.46
N PHE A 161 1.69 -6.14 -7.61
CA PHE A 161 2.34 -5.14 -6.79
C PHE A 161 3.15 -4.17 -7.65
N VAL A 162 3.43 -3.00 -7.07
CA VAL A 162 4.23 -1.93 -7.65
C VAL A 162 5.34 -1.56 -6.68
N LEU A 163 6.52 -1.23 -7.22
CA LEU A 163 7.67 -0.77 -6.46
C LEU A 163 7.93 0.71 -6.78
N CYS A 164 8.56 1.43 -5.86
CA CYS A 164 9.14 2.75 -6.11
C CYS A 164 8.15 3.82 -6.64
N ASN A 165 6.86 3.78 -6.27
CA ASN A 165 5.83 4.66 -6.85
C ASN A 165 6.17 6.16 -6.74
N GLN A 166 6.61 6.61 -5.56
CA GLN A 166 7.04 8.00 -5.33
C GLN A 166 8.31 8.38 -6.13
N ASN A 167 9.16 7.39 -6.43
CA ASN A 167 10.44 7.56 -7.13
C ASN A 167 10.38 6.98 -8.57
N LYS A 168 9.20 6.92 -9.18
CA LYS A 168 8.97 6.24 -10.47
C LYS A 168 9.87 6.76 -11.60
N GLU A 169 10.20 8.05 -11.57
CA GLU A 169 11.07 8.67 -12.58
C GLU A 169 12.51 8.18 -12.48
N LEU A 170 13.00 7.90 -11.26
CA LEU A 170 14.36 7.41 -11.00
C LEU A 170 14.54 5.97 -11.50
N VAL A 171 13.49 5.16 -11.41
CA VAL A 171 13.50 3.75 -11.84
C VAL A 171 12.87 3.54 -13.23
N SER A 172 12.64 4.62 -13.97
CA SER A 172 11.96 4.57 -15.26
C SER A 172 12.82 3.90 -16.34
N TYR A 173 12.17 3.38 -17.38
CA TYR A 173 12.86 2.85 -18.56
C TYR A 173 13.82 3.88 -19.17
N ARG A 174 13.42 5.15 -19.21
CA ARG A 174 14.27 6.26 -19.66
C ARG A 174 15.48 6.46 -18.76
N ALA A 175 15.30 6.44 -17.44
CA ALA A 175 16.40 6.66 -16.49
C ALA A 175 17.49 5.61 -16.63
N ILE A 176 17.12 4.34 -16.84
CA ILE A 176 18.06 3.22 -16.97
C ILE A 176 18.74 3.18 -18.34
N ASN A 177 18.10 3.71 -19.40
CA ASN A 177 18.60 3.61 -20.78
C ASN A 177 19.13 4.93 -21.36
N ARG A 178 19.25 5.99 -20.56
CA ARG A 178 19.84 7.26 -21.03
C ARG A 178 21.35 7.13 -21.21
N PRO A 179 21.96 7.74 -22.25
CA PRO A 179 23.39 7.58 -22.55
C PRO A 179 24.32 8.25 -21.53
N ASP A 180 23.79 9.18 -20.74
CA ASP A 180 24.50 9.96 -19.72
C ASP A 180 24.43 9.34 -18.31
N ILE A 181 23.80 8.17 -18.14
CA ILE A 181 23.73 7.52 -16.83
C ILE A 181 25.13 7.10 -16.36
N THR A 182 25.46 7.49 -15.13
CA THR A 182 26.70 7.05 -14.48
C THR A 182 26.52 5.69 -13.82
N ASP A 183 27.62 4.94 -13.66
CA ASP A 183 27.61 3.67 -12.94
C ASP A 183 27.04 3.82 -11.52
N THR A 184 27.35 4.92 -10.84
CA THR A 184 26.84 5.21 -9.49
C THR A 184 25.33 5.43 -9.45
N GLU A 185 24.76 6.14 -10.42
CA GLU A 185 23.32 6.31 -10.53
C GLU A 185 22.62 4.99 -10.84
N MET A 186 23.20 4.19 -11.75
CA MET A 186 22.70 2.85 -12.06
C MET A 186 22.66 1.97 -10.81
N GLU A 187 23.76 1.93 -10.05
CA GLU A 187 23.84 1.18 -8.80
C GLU A 187 22.77 1.62 -7.80
N THR A 188 22.54 2.93 -7.66
CA THR A 188 21.51 3.50 -6.78
C THR A 188 20.10 3.06 -7.18
N VAL A 189 19.80 3.08 -8.49
CA VAL A 189 18.52 2.61 -9.03
C VAL A 189 18.32 1.13 -8.74
N MET A 190 19.34 0.30 -8.97
CA MET A 190 19.27 -1.14 -8.72
C MET A 190 19.11 -1.45 -7.22
N ASP A 191 19.82 -0.76 -6.34
CA ASP A 191 19.70 -0.92 -4.90
C ASP A 191 18.28 -0.57 -4.40
N THR A 192 17.66 0.47 -4.97
CA THR A 192 16.27 0.84 -4.65
C THR A 192 15.28 -0.27 -5.01
N ILE A 193 15.46 -0.91 -6.17
CA ILE A 193 14.63 -2.05 -6.61
C ILE A 193 14.87 -3.26 -5.71
N VAL A 194 16.13 -3.56 -5.40
CA VAL A 194 16.56 -4.68 -4.54
C VAL A 194 15.97 -4.55 -3.14
N ASP A 195 15.99 -3.35 -2.55
CA ASP A 195 15.42 -3.08 -1.23
C ASP A 195 13.92 -3.35 -1.18
N SER A 196 13.21 -2.94 -2.22
CA SER A 196 11.78 -3.12 -2.35
C SER A 196 11.39 -4.59 -2.55
N LEU A 197 12.12 -5.30 -3.42
CA LEU A 197 11.96 -6.76 -3.62
C LEU A 197 12.33 -7.55 -2.35
N PHE A 198 13.36 -7.13 -1.62
CA PHE A 198 13.72 -7.75 -0.36
C PHE A 198 12.56 -7.63 0.66
N CYS A 199 11.97 -6.44 0.79
CA CYS A 199 10.79 -6.22 1.63
C CYS A 199 9.60 -7.11 1.23
N PHE A 200 9.36 -7.26 -0.08
CA PHE A 200 8.34 -8.18 -0.60
C PHE A 200 8.58 -9.62 -0.13
N PHE A 201 9.80 -10.15 -0.25
CA PHE A 201 10.10 -11.53 0.14
C PHE A 201 10.12 -11.74 1.65
N VAL A 202 10.51 -10.73 2.43
CA VAL A 202 10.35 -10.73 3.89
C VAL A 202 8.86 -10.84 4.25
N THR A 203 7.99 -10.04 3.62
CA THR A 203 6.54 -10.10 3.86
C THR A 203 5.93 -11.43 3.37
N LEU A 204 6.43 -11.98 2.26
CA LEU A 204 6.01 -13.29 1.76
C LEU A 204 6.46 -14.41 2.72
N GLY A 205 7.56 -14.23 3.45
CA GLY A 205 8.16 -15.23 4.31
C GLY A 205 8.82 -16.38 3.54
N ALA A 206 9.29 -16.13 2.31
CA ALA A 206 9.85 -17.16 1.45
C ALA A 206 11.10 -16.66 0.70
N VAL A 207 12.10 -17.54 0.55
CA VAL A 207 13.32 -17.26 -0.19
C VAL A 207 13.19 -17.78 -1.63
N PRO A 208 13.17 -16.91 -2.65
CA PRO A 208 12.93 -17.33 -4.02
C PRO A 208 14.14 -17.99 -4.66
N ILE A 209 13.90 -18.78 -5.71
CA ILE A 209 14.89 -19.10 -6.74
C ILE A 209 14.86 -17.95 -7.75
N ILE A 210 16.00 -17.32 -8.03
CA ILE A 210 16.07 -16.17 -8.93
C ILE A 210 16.49 -16.62 -10.34
N ARG A 211 15.80 -16.12 -11.37
CA ARG A 211 16.14 -16.26 -12.79
C ARG A 211 16.04 -14.90 -13.47
N CYS A 212 16.97 -14.62 -14.38
CA CYS A 212 17.03 -13.36 -15.13
C CYS A 212 17.69 -13.59 -16.50
N SER A 213 17.51 -12.62 -17.40
CA SER A 213 18.29 -12.52 -18.64
C SER A 213 19.71 -12.03 -18.33
N ARG A 214 20.73 -12.62 -18.96
CA ARG A 214 22.14 -12.21 -18.78
C ARG A 214 22.46 -10.93 -19.54
N GLY A 215 23.40 -10.15 -19.02
CA GLY A 215 23.90 -8.91 -19.60
C GLY A 215 22.92 -7.74 -19.53
N THR A 216 21.97 -7.77 -18.59
CA THR A 216 20.89 -6.79 -18.49
C THR A 216 20.77 -6.21 -17.08
N ALA A 217 20.00 -5.13 -16.90
CA ALA A 217 19.74 -4.56 -15.58
C ALA A 217 19.08 -5.58 -14.65
N ALA A 218 18.25 -6.49 -15.18
CA ALA A 218 17.68 -7.60 -14.41
C ALA A 218 18.75 -8.50 -13.77
N GLU A 219 19.92 -8.70 -14.41
CA GLU A 219 21.02 -9.47 -13.81
C GLU A 219 21.65 -8.74 -12.62
N MET A 220 21.82 -7.41 -12.71
CA MET A 220 22.35 -6.61 -11.60
C MET A 220 21.43 -6.69 -10.38
N VAL A 221 20.11 -6.54 -10.58
CA VAL A 221 19.10 -6.73 -9.52
C VAL A 221 19.15 -8.14 -8.97
N ALA A 222 19.23 -9.16 -9.83
CA ALA A 222 19.27 -10.56 -9.41
C ALA A 222 20.46 -10.85 -8.48
N VAL A 223 21.67 -10.44 -8.87
CA VAL A 223 22.90 -10.68 -8.11
C VAL A 223 22.87 -9.95 -6.77
N LYS A 224 22.44 -8.68 -6.76
CA LYS A 224 22.33 -7.88 -5.54
C LYS A 224 21.27 -8.41 -4.58
N LEU A 225 20.09 -8.75 -5.08
CA LEU A 225 19.01 -9.32 -4.27
C LEU A 225 19.41 -10.67 -3.66
N ASP A 226 20.03 -11.52 -4.48
CA ASP A 226 20.54 -12.81 -4.03
C ASP A 226 21.60 -12.65 -2.92
N LYS A 227 22.56 -11.73 -3.10
CA LYS A 227 23.54 -11.40 -2.05
C LYS A 227 22.85 -10.96 -0.76
N LYS A 228 21.90 -10.02 -0.84
CA LYS A 228 21.16 -9.47 0.31
C LYS A 228 20.35 -10.55 1.05
N LEU A 229 19.69 -11.44 0.32
CA LEU A 229 18.98 -12.59 0.89
C LEU A 229 19.94 -13.54 1.62
N ARG A 230 21.08 -13.89 1.01
CA ARG A 230 22.08 -14.77 1.64
C ARG A 230 22.66 -14.16 2.91
N GLU A 231 22.96 -12.86 2.90
CA GLU A 231 23.50 -12.16 4.06
C GLU A 231 22.52 -12.17 5.23
N ASN A 232 21.22 -11.96 4.98
CA ASN A 232 20.20 -12.03 6.03
C ASN A 232 19.98 -13.46 6.57
N LEU A 233 20.11 -14.48 5.73
CA LEU A 233 19.99 -15.89 6.16
C LEU A 233 21.18 -16.39 6.98
N ARG A 234 22.36 -15.77 6.82
CA ARG A 234 23.56 -16.12 7.60
C ARG A 234 23.44 -15.72 9.06
N ASP A 235 22.68 -14.67 9.37
CA ASP A 235 22.42 -14.24 10.75
C ASP A 235 21.26 -15.04 11.36
N ALA A 236 21.55 -16.25 11.82
CA ALA A 236 20.56 -17.16 12.40
C ALA A 236 19.85 -16.60 13.65
N ARG A 237 20.39 -15.55 14.30
CA ARG A 237 19.77 -14.92 15.47
C ARG A 237 18.72 -13.88 15.10
N ASN A 238 18.76 -13.34 13.88
CA ASN A 238 17.88 -12.28 13.37
C ASN A 238 17.27 -12.63 11.99
N SER A 239 17.16 -13.91 11.65
CA SER A 239 16.66 -14.28 10.33
C SER A 239 15.20 -13.86 10.17
N LEU A 240 14.97 -12.93 9.24
CA LEU A 240 13.65 -12.36 8.96
C LEU A 240 12.71 -13.38 8.32
N PHE A 241 13.26 -14.51 7.86
CA PHE A 241 12.55 -15.60 7.20
C PHE A 241 12.15 -16.74 8.16
N THR A 242 12.50 -16.65 9.46
CA THR A 242 12.24 -17.71 10.44
C THR A 242 11.54 -17.23 11.72
N GLY A 243 11.25 -15.94 11.85
CA GLY A 243 10.71 -15.36 13.10
C GLY A 243 9.20 -15.53 13.31
N ASP A 244 8.76 -15.45 14.57
CA ASP A 244 7.36 -15.51 15.06
C ASP A 244 6.39 -14.52 14.38
N THR A 245 6.88 -13.58 13.57
CA THR A 245 6.08 -12.65 12.77
C THR A 245 5.38 -13.32 11.59
N LEU A 246 5.92 -14.44 11.13
CA LEU A 246 5.43 -15.27 10.03
C LEU A 246 5.25 -16.66 10.61
N GLY A 247 4.02 -17.01 10.99
CA GLY A 247 3.69 -18.18 11.81
C GLY A 247 4.66 -19.36 11.66
N ALA A 248 5.26 -19.76 12.79
CA ALA A 248 6.18 -20.89 12.88
C ALA A 248 5.57 -22.11 12.15
N GLY A 249 6.17 -22.50 11.02
CA GLY A 249 5.79 -23.73 10.30
C GLY A 249 5.57 -23.63 8.79
N GLN A 250 5.63 -22.47 8.15
CA GLN A 250 5.53 -22.37 6.69
C GLN A 250 6.89 -22.41 5.98
N PHE A 251 7.74 -23.39 6.28
CA PHE A 251 8.69 -23.83 5.25
C PHE A 251 7.86 -24.50 4.15
N SER A 252 7.41 -23.74 3.17
CA SER A 252 6.97 -24.32 1.91
C SER A 252 8.16 -25.11 1.37
N PHE A 253 8.00 -26.43 1.24
CA PHE A 253 8.99 -27.29 0.55
C PHE A 253 9.23 -26.81 -0.89
N GLN A 254 8.36 -25.96 -1.43
CA GLN A 254 8.50 -25.32 -2.73
C GLN A 254 8.90 -23.85 -2.57
N ARG A 255 10.14 -23.54 -2.94
CA ARG A 255 10.61 -22.16 -3.05
C ARG A 255 9.95 -21.48 -4.25
N PRO A 256 9.45 -20.24 -4.11
CA PRO A 256 8.90 -19.50 -5.24
C PRO A 256 9.98 -19.20 -6.28
N LEU A 257 9.58 -19.10 -7.55
CA LEU A 257 10.47 -18.66 -8.63
C LEU A 257 10.26 -17.17 -8.88
N LEU A 258 11.32 -16.37 -8.73
CA LEU A 258 11.37 -14.97 -9.17
C LEU A 258 12.00 -14.92 -10.56
N VAL A 259 11.23 -14.47 -11.54
CA VAL A 259 11.72 -14.20 -12.90
C VAL A 259 11.84 -12.70 -13.09
N LEU A 260 13.06 -12.20 -13.28
CA LEU A 260 13.35 -10.80 -13.56
C LEU A 260 13.56 -10.60 -15.06
N VAL A 261 12.83 -9.66 -15.64
CA VAL A 261 12.88 -9.34 -17.06
C VAL A 261 12.98 -7.84 -17.26
N ASP A 262 13.79 -7.43 -18.23
CA ASP A 262 13.81 -6.06 -18.72
C ASP A 262 12.65 -5.81 -19.69
N ARG A 263 12.14 -4.58 -19.68
CA ARG A 263 11.02 -4.19 -20.56
C ARG A 263 11.33 -4.37 -22.05
N ASN A 264 12.62 -4.40 -22.42
CA ASN A 264 13.13 -4.68 -23.76
C ASN A 264 12.59 -5.97 -24.40
N ILE A 265 12.13 -6.94 -23.60
CA ILE A 265 11.57 -8.18 -24.12
C ILE A 265 10.29 -7.97 -24.93
N ASP A 266 9.54 -6.89 -24.62
CA ASP A 266 8.31 -6.53 -25.33
C ASP A 266 7.99 -5.06 -25.08
N LEU A 267 8.22 -4.20 -26.07
CA LEU A 267 7.89 -2.77 -26.02
C LEU A 267 6.51 -2.47 -26.62
N ALA A 268 5.87 -3.44 -27.28
CA ALA A 268 4.61 -3.24 -27.98
C ALA A 268 3.43 -3.22 -27.02
N THR A 269 3.38 -4.15 -26.06
CA THR A 269 2.25 -4.29 -25.12
C THR A 269 1.93 -2.99 -24.35
N PRO A 270 2.91 -2.26 -23.77
CA PRO A 270 2.60 -1.01 -23.06
C PRO A 270 2.07 0.13 -23.94
N LEU A 271 2.21 0.02 -25.27
CA LEU A 271 1.76 1.03 -26.25
C LEU A 271 0.41 0.66 -26.88
N HIS A 272 -0.11 -0.54 -26.62
CA HIS A 272 -1.38 -0.98 -27.19
C HIS A 272 -2.56 -0.42 -26.40
N HIS A 273 -3.47 0.27 -27.09
CA HIS A 273 -4.80 0.55 -26.58
C HIS A 273 -5.62 -0.74 -26.53
N THR A 274 -5.96 -1.17 -25.32
CA THR A 274 -6.74 -2.38 -25.07
C THR A 274 -8.19 -2.03 -24.73
N TRP A 275 -9.09 -2.94 -25.06
CA TRP A 275 -10.53 -2.79 -24.89
C TRP A 275 -11.08 -3.49 -23.65
N THR A 276 -10.23 -4.03 -22.78
CA THR A 276 -10.67 -4.58 -21.49
C THR A 276 -10.91 -3.46 -20.48
N TYR A 277 -11.90 -3.63 -19.61
CA TYR A 277 -12.37 -2.55 -18.75
C TYR A 277 -11.27 -1.92 -17.88
N GLN A 278 -10.50 -2.72 -17.14
CA GLN A 278 -9.45 -2.22 -16.26
C GLN A 278 -8.34 -1.49 -17.02
N ALA A 279 -7.91 -2.07 -18.13
CA ALA A 279 -6.80 -1.51 -18.87
C ALA A 279 -7.22 -0.25 -19.64
N LEU A 280 -8.45 -0.20 -20.15
CA LEU A 280 -9.00 1.02 -20.74
C LEU A 280 -9.16 2.13 -19.69
N VAL A 281 -9.63 1.81 -18.48
CA VAL A 281 -9.68 2.77 -17.36
C VAL A 281 -8.28 3.32 -17.04
N HIS A 282 -7.27 2.45 -16.97
CA HIS A 282 -5.89 2.87 -16.71
C HIS A 282 -5.31 3.75 -17.82
N ASP A 283 -5.70 3.49 -19.07
CA ASP A 283 -5.20 4.17 -20.26
C ASP A 283 -5.83 5.56 -20.45
N VAL A 284 -7.15 5.69 -20.30
CA VAL A 284 -7.88 6.92 -20.66
C VAL A 284 -8.24 7.83 -19.48
N LEU A 285 -8.12 7.35 -18.24
CA LEU A 285 -8.47 8.11 -17.03
C LEU A 285 -7.26 8.29 -16.11
N ASP A 286 -7.34 9.27 -15.20
CA ASP A 286 -6.36 9.44 -14.11
C ASP A 286 -6.56 8.34 -13.06
N PHE A 287 -6.10 7.13 -13.40
CA PHE A 287 -6.15 5.95 -12.56
C PHE A 287 -4.80 5.75 -11.84
N HIS A 288 -4.81 5.93 -10.53
CA HIS A 288 -3.62 5.82 -9.71
C HIS A 288 -3.95 5.14 -8.39
N LEU A 289 -3.18 4.11 -8.01
CA LEU A 289 -3.34 3.39 -6.73
C LEU A 289 -4.79 2.95 -6.47
N ASN A 290 -5.40 2.30 -7.48
CA ASN A 290 -6.80 1.86 -7.45
C ASN A 290 -7.83 2.99 -7.31
N ARG A 291 -7.47 4.23 -7.66
CA ARG A 291 -8.36 5.38 -7.60
C ARG A 291 -8.45 6.09 -8.94
N VAL A 292 -9.68 6.37 -9.38
CA VAL A 292 -9.96 7.17 -10.58
C VAL A 292 -10.43 8.55 -10.15
N ASN A 293 -9.80 9.60 -10.69
CA ASN A 293 -10.28 10.97 -10.53
C ASN A 293 -10.96 11.45 -11.81
N LEU A 294 -12.24 11.79 -11.70
CA LEU A 294 -13.02 12.38 -12.79
C LEU A 294 -13.23 13.88 -12.54
N GLU A 295 -12.93 14.70 -13.54
CA GLU A 295 -13.37 16.09 -13.54
C GLU A 295 -14.84 16.13 -13.97
N GLU A 296 -15.73 16.59 -13.11
CA GLU A 296 -17.06 16.95 -13.58
C GLU A 296 -16.92 18.18 -14.47
N SER A 297 -17.19 18.01 -15.77
CA SER A 297 -17.55 19.13 -16.62
C SER A 297 -18.87 19.67 -16.11
N SER A 298 -18.81 20.68 -15.23
CA SER A 298 -19.93 21.60 -15.09
C SER A 298 -20.28 22.04 -16.50
N GLY A 299 -21.50 21.74 -16.95
CA GLY A 299 -22.00 22.12 -18.27
C GLY A 299 -21.68 23.57 -18.57
N VAL A 300 -21.60 23.90 -19.86
CA VAL A 300 -21.30 25.25 -20.36
C VAL A 300 -22.36 26.23 -19.87
N GLU A 301 -22.22 26.72 -18.64
CA GLU A 301 -22.92 27.88 -18.14
C GLU A 301 -21.98 29.06 -18.29
N ASN A 302 -22.34 29.95 -19.23
CA ASN A 302 -21.70 31.24 -19.45
C ASN A 302 -21.60 31.99 -18.12
N SER A 303 -20.44 31.88 -17.47
CA SER A 303 -20.14 32.71 -16.31
C SER A 303 -19.91 34.13 -16.80
N PRO A 304 -20.60 35.14 -16.27
CA PRO A 304 -20.39 36.53 -16.67
C PRO A 304 -18.93 36.94 -16.44
N ALA A 305 -18.40 37.75 -17.35
CA ALA A 305 -17.02 38.20 -17.32
C ALA A 305 -16.68 38.85 -15.96
N GLY A 306 -15.76 38.23 -15.21
CA GLY A 306 -15.28 38.72 -13.91
C GLY A 306 -15.48 37.78 -12.71
N ALA A 307 -16.15 36.63 -12.86
CA ALA A 307 -16.26 35.65 -11.77
C ALA A 307 -14.95 34.88 -11.54
N ARG A 308 -14.52 34.74 -10.26
CA ARG A 308 -13.42 33.84 -9.87
C ARG A 308 -13.67 32.44 -10.44
N PRO A 309 -12.64 31.74 -10.97
CA PRO A 309 -12.83 30.40 -11.51
C PRO A 309 -13.44 29.49 -10.44
N LYS A 310 -14.65 28.96 -10.69
CA LYS A 310 -15.25 27.92 -9.85
C LYS A 310 -14.27 26.74 -9.83
N ARG A 311 -13.88 26.28 -8.63
CA ARG A 311 -13.11 25.04 -8.46
C ARG A 311 -13.87 23.93 -9.18
N LYS A 312 -13.26 23.31 -10.18
CA LYS A 312 -13.77 22.09 -10.80
C LYS A 312 -13.99 21.06 -9.69
N ASN A 313 -15.22 20.58 -9.52
CA ASN A 313 -15.48 19.49 -8.59
C ASN A 313 -14.82 18.23 -9.17
N LYS A 314 -13.74 17.78 -8.53
CA LYS A 314 -13.14 16.48 -8.84
C LYS A 314 -13.86 15.43 -8.00
N LYS A 315 -14.41 14.43 -8.67
CA LYS A 315 -15.02 13.26 -8.02
C LYS A 315 -14.06 12.10 -8.11
N SER A 316 -13.82 11.44 -6.99
CA SER A 316 -12.87 10.33 -6.89
C SER A 316 -13.61 9.03 -6.60
N TYR A 317 -13.19 7.95 -7.26
CA TYR A 317 -13.79 6.63 -7.13
C TYR A 317 -12.69 5.60 -6.83
N ASP A 318 -12.88 4.84 -5.74
CA ASP A 318 -11.95 3.79 -5.32
C ASP A 318 -12.36 2.43 -5.91
N LEU A 319 -11.57 1.90 -6.85
CA LEU A 319 -11.78 0.61 -7.53
C LEU A 319 -11.05 -0.50 -6.76
N THR A 320 -11.64 -0.90 -5.64
CA THR A 320 -11.01 -1.83 -4.69
C THR A 320 -11.56 -3.25 -4.81
N PRO A 321 -10.87 -4.27 -4.26
CA PRO A 321 -11.37 -5.65 -4.26
C PRO A 321 -12.67 -5.90 -3.48
N VAL A 322 -13.19 -4.93 -2.73
CA VAL A 322 -14.53 -5.03 -2.14
C VAL A 322 -15.64 -4.70 -3.14
N ASP A 323 -15.32 -4.04 -4.25
CA ASP A 323 -16.24 -3.78 -5.35
C ASP A 323 -16.44 -5.07 -6.15
N LYS A 324 -17.61 -5.69 -5.96
CA LYS A 324 -17.99 -6.95 -6.61
C LYS A 324 -18.15 -6.81 -8.12
N PHE A 325 -18.66 -5.67 -8.58
CA PHE A 325 -18.83 -5.43 -10.01
C PHE A 325 -17.48 -5.31 -10.68
N TRP A 326 -16.60 -4.48 -10.10
CA TRP A 326 -15.23 -4.34 -10.56
C TRP A 326 -14.50 -5.68 -10.61
N GLN A 327 -14.50 -6.45 -9.52
CA GLN A 327 -13.79 -7.74 -9.50
C GLN A 327 -14.32 -8.75 -10.52
N LYS A 328 -15.62 -8.71 -10.81
CA LYS A 328 -16.24 -9.59 -11.81
C LYS A 328 -15.90 -9.17 -13.25
N HIS A 329 -15.86 -7.87 -13.53
CA HIS A 329 -15.82 -7.35 -14.91
C HIS A 329 -14.52 -6.61 -15.29
N LYS A 330 -13.55 -6.44 -14.39
CA LYS A 330 -12.28 -5.73 -14.65
C LYS A 330 -11.51 -6.28 -15.86
N GLY A 331 -11.59 -7.59 -16.10
CA GLY A 331 -10.99 -8.26 -17.26
C GLY A 331 -11.89 -8.39 -18.49
N SER A 332 -13.18 -8.04 -18.39
CA SER A 332 -14.14 -8.18 -19.48
C SER A 332 -13.94 -7.12 -20.57
N PRO A 333 -14.30 -7.40 -21.84
CA PRO A 333 -14.37 -6.41 -22.90
C PRO A 333 -15.35 -5.27 -22.57
N PHE A 334 -15.00 -4.05 -22.92
CA PHE A 334 -15.78 -2.86 -22.60
C PHE A 334 -17.27 -2.90 -23.03
N PRO A 335 -17.64 -3.41 -24.23
CA PRO A 335 -19.06 -3.53 -24.59
C PRO A 335 -19.87 -4.43 -23.65
N GLU A 336 -19.30 -5.55 -23.22
CA GLU A 336 -19.93 -6.48 -22.27
C GLU A 336 -20.14 -5.83 -20.90
N VAL A 337 -19.17 -5.00 -20.48
CA VAL A 337 -19.28 -4.24 -19.23
C VAL A 337 -20.43 -3.23 -19.32
N ALA A 338 -20.58 -2.52 -20.43
CA ALA A 338 -21.68 -1.56 -20.61
C ALA A 338 -23.06 -2.23 -20.51
N GLU A 339 -23.23 -3.40 -21.12
CA GLU A 339 -24.45 -4.21 -20.98
C GLU A 339 -24.66 -4.68 -19.54
N SER A 340 -23.59 -5.14 -18.88
CA SER A 340 -23.64 -5.63 -17.49
C SER A 340 -24.00 -4.52 -16.50
N VAL A 341 -23.51 -3.29 -16.70
CA VAL A 341 -23.90 -2.12 -15.89
C VAL A 341 -25.40 -1.87 -15.99
N GLN A 342 -25.96 -1.92 -17.20
CA GLN A 342 -27.39 -1.69 -17.41
C GLN A 342 -28.24 -2.76 -16.69
N GLN A 343 -27.85 -4.04 -16.81
CA GLN A 343 -28.53 -5.14 -16.12
C GLN A 343 -28.46 -5.02 -14.60
N GLU A 344 -27.31 -4.66 -14.04
CA GLU A 344 -27.15 -4.52 -12.59
C GLU A 344 -27.93 -3.32 -12.06
N LEU A 345 -27.99 -2.23 -12.82
CA LEU A 345 -28.76 -1.04 -12.49
C LEU A 345 -30.28 -1.31 -12.51
N GLU A 346 -30.77 -2.12 -13.45
CA GLU A 346 -32.15 -2.60 -13.48
C GLU A 346 -32.47 -3.49 -12.27
N SER A 347 -31.58 -4.44 -11.95
CA SER A 347 -31.71 -5.30 -10.77
C SER A 347 -31.73 -4.50 -9.47
N TYR A 348 -30.85 -3.50 -9.35
CA TYR A 348 -30.80 -2.61 -8.19
C TYR A 348 -32.09 -1.82 -8.02
N ARG A 349 -32.63 -1.23 -9.10
CA ARG A 349 -33.90 -0.52 -9.08
C ARG A 349 -35.05 -1.42 -8.65
N ALA A 350 -35.12 -2.63 -9.16
CA ALA A 350 -36.14 -3.62 -8.75
C ALA A 350 -36.04 -3.97 -7.27
N GLN A 351 -34.84 -4.15 -6.72
CA GLN A 351 -34.63 -4.38 -5.29
C GLN A 351 -35.02 -3.17 -4.45
N GLU A 352 -34.70 -1.95 -4.90
CA GLU A 352 -35.08 -0.71 -4.21
C GLU A 352 -36.61 -0.57 -4.13
N ASP A 353 -37.31 -0.87 -5.21
CA ASP A 353 -38.78 -0.84 -5.28
C ASP A 353 -39.43 -1.87 -4.36
N GLU A 354 -38.87 -3.09 -4.29
CA GLU A 354 -39.35 -4.10 -3.34
C GLU A 354 -39.10 -3.69 -1.87
N VAL A 355 -37.94 -3.08 -1.56
CA VAL A 355 -37.68 -2.55 -0.21
C VAL A 355 -38.64 -1.41 0.13
N LYS A 356 -38.95 -0.52 -0.82
CA LYS A 356 -39.96 0.54 -0.63
C LYS A 356 -41.35 -0.06 -0.38
N ARG A 357 -41.72 -1.10 -1.13
CA ARG A 357 -42.98 -1.84 -0.94
C ARG A 357 -43.07 -2.48 0.44
N LEU A 358 -42.03 -3.19 0.87
CA LEU A 358 -41.98 -3.81 2.20
C LEU A 358 -42.07 -2.76 3.32
N LYS A 359 -41.36 -1.64 3.20
CA LYS A 359 -41.47 -0.51 4.16
C LYS A 359 -42.88 0.07 4.21
N SER A 360 -43.56 0.17 3.08
CA SER A 360 -44.97 0.63 3.01
C SER A 360 -45.91 -0.33 3.75
N ILE A 361 -45.77 -1.64 3.53
CA ILE A 361 -46.56 -2.69 4.21
C ILE A 361 -46.32 -2.68 5.72
N MET A 362 -45.06 -2.54 6.17
CA MET A 362 -44.74 -2.45 7.60
C MET A 362 -45.33 -1.21 8.28
N LYS A 363 -45.30 -0.05 7.61
CA LYS A 363 -45.94 1.17 8.11
C LYS A 363 -47.46 1.08 8.14
N GLY A 364 -48.07 0.32 7.23
CA GLY A 364 -49.50 0.03 7.23
C GLY A 364 -49.91 -0.83 8.43
N LYS A 365 -49.15 -1.89 8.74
CA LYS A 365 -49.42 -2.77 9.89
C LYS A 365 -49.21 -2.14 11.27
N MET A 366 -48.38 -1.10 11.39
CA MET A 366 -48.23 -0.34 12.65
C MET A 366 -49.32 0.71 12.89
N LYS A 367 -50.24 0.90 11.93
CA LYS A 367 -51.36 1.84 12.02
C LYS A 367 -52.71 1.16 12.27
N GLU A 368 -52.75 -0.16 12.34
CA GLU A 368 -53.93 -0.88 12.85
C GLU A 368 -53.73 -1.10 14.36
N PRO A 369 -54.67 -0.63 15.21
CA PRO A 369 -54.57 -0.69 16.67
C PRO A 369 -54.67 -2.11 17.26
#